data_AF-A0A2D6TAG5-F1
#
_entry.id   AF-A0A2D6TAG5-F1
#
_cell.length_a   1.000
_cell.length_b   1.000
_cell.length_c   1.000
_cell.angle_alpha   90.00
_cell.angle_beta   90.00
_cell.angle_gamma   90.00
#
_symmetry.space_group_name_H-M   'P 1'
#
loop_
_entity.id
_entity.type
_entity.pdbx_description
1 polymer ?
#
loop_
_entity_poly.entity_id
_entity_poly.type
_entity_poly.pdbx_seq_one_letter_code
_entity_poly.pdbx_strand_id
1 'polypeptide(L)'
;MRLPIGTFDFDERAVADLTFQRIDGGTGSDTLTLDGAGHSLDLTSTSNLKITSIEKIDITGSGANTLTLKLADVLDISDTISSSKTRLLVDGGADDTVVASDSWTAGSTTTVNSNTYNIYTSGNAQLLIDTDIGTQTIT
;
A
#
# COMPACT_ATOMS: atom_id res chain seq x y z
N MET A 1 23.70 -19.97 2.33
CA MET A 1 24.18 -19.03 1.28
C MET A 1 23.34 -17.76 1.43
N ARG A 2 23.92 -16.69 1.97
CA ARG A 2 23.22 -15.42 2.22
C ARG A 2 23.42 -14.57 0.97
N LEU A 3 22.35 -14.36 0.20
CA LEU A 3 22.41 -13.52 -0.99
C LEU A 3 22.74 -12.07 -0.59
N PRO A 4 23.56 -11.36 -1.36
CA PRO A 4 23.89 -9.97 -1.10
C PRO A 4 22.65 -9.09 -1.28
N ILE A 5 22.42 -8.21 -0.31
CA ILE A 5 21.44 -7.12 -0.34
C ILE A 5 21.93 -6.06 -1.34
N GLY A 6 21.73 -6.32 -2.63
CA GLY A 6 21.71 -5.28 -3.65
C GLY A 6 20.34 -4.61 -3.62
N THR A 7 20.31 -3.28 -3.53
CA THR A 7 19.14 -2.48 -3.89
C THR A 7 18.94 -2.67 -5.38
N PHE A 8 18.07 -3.61 -5.74
CA PHE A 8 17.55 -3.67 -7.09
C PHE A 8 16.29 -2.82 -7.08
N ASP A 9 16.18 -1.97 -8.09
CA ASP A 9 14.93 -1.33 -8.48
C ASP A 9 13.88 -2.43 -8.71
N PHE A 10 12.75 -2.36 -8.03
CA PHE A 10 11.74 -3.40 -8.05
C PHE A 10 10.38 -2.87 -8.43
N ASP A 11 10.15 -2.78 -9.74
CA ASP A 11 8.85 -2.41 -10.29
C ASP A 11 7.69 -3.25 -9.69
N GLU A 12 7.95 -4.52 -9.36
CA GLU A 12 6.99 -5.41 -8.70
C GLU A 12 7.66 -6.42 -7.74
N ARG A 13 7.09 -6.55 -6.53
CA ARG A 13 7.52 -7.46 -5.46
C ARG A 13 6.33 -8.22 -4.89
N ALA A 14 6.16 -9.45 -5.33
CA ALA A 14 5.23 -10.40 -4.71
C ALA A 14 5.84 -11.02 -3.44
N VAL A 15 5.11 -10.98 -2.32
CA VAL A 15 5.47 -11.66 -1.08
C VAL A 15 4.46 -12.76 -0.75
N ALA A 16 4.97 -13.99 -0.57
CA ALA A 16 4.17 -15.16 -0.22
C ALA A 16 3.94 -15.30 1.30
N ASP A 17 4.71 -14.57 2.11
CA ASP A 17 4.52 -14.43 3.54
C ASP A 17 5.05 -13.07 4.03
N LEU A 18 4.70 -12.70 5.27
CA LEU A 18 5.08 -11.41 5.87
C LEU A 18 6.40 -11.46 6.66
N THR A 19 7.26 -12.47 6.42
CA THR A 19 8.53 -12.68 7.15
C THR A 19 9.74 -12.00 6.51
N PHE A 20 9.53 -11.14 5.52
CA PHE A 20 10.59 -10.39 4.85
C PHE A 20 11.39 -9.51 5.82
N GLN A 21 12.71 -9.41 5.57
CA GLN A 21 13.60 -8.61 6.40
C GLN A 21 13.58 -7.13 6.01
N ARG A 22 13.51 -6.84 4.69
CA ARG A 22 13.43 -5.50 4.11
C ARG A 22 12.93 -5.59 2.66
N ILE A 23 12.10 -4.64 2.29
CA ILE A 23 11.60 -4.34 0.94
C ILE A 23 11.93 -2.88 0.69
N ASP A 24 12.52 -2.61 -0.46
CA ASP A 24 12.96 -1.29 -0.89
C ASP A 24 12.69 -1.24 -2.39
N GLY A 25 11.67 -0.50 -2.84
CA GLY A 25 11.29 -0.47 -4.25
C GLY A 25 12.31 0.26 -5.12
N GLY A 26 12.92 1.31 -4.59
CA GLY A 26 14.00 2.02 -5.28
C GLY A 26 13.48 3.23 -6.04
N THR A 27 13.68 3.26 -7.36
CA THR A 27 13.39 4.42 -8.19
C THR A 27 12.39 4.06 -9.26
N GLY A 28 11.13 4.46 -9.12
CA GLY A 28 10.19 4.17 -10.17
C GLY A 28 8.78 4.24 -9.67
N SER A 29 7.98 3.29 -10.13
CA SER A 29 6.63 3.06 -9.62
C SER A 29 6.61 1.64 -9.12
N ASP A 30 6.83 1.47 -7.82
CA ASP A 30 7.07 0.15 -7.24
C ASP A 30 5.79 -0.39 -6.59
N THR A 31 5.49 -1.66 -6.85
CA THR A 31 4.31 -2.36 -6.32
C THR A 31 4.70 -3.48 -5.36
N LEU A 32 4.15 -3.44 -4.14
CA LEU A 32 4.20 -4.57 -3.20
C LEU A 32 2.91 -5.39 -3.29
N THR A 33 3.02 -6.63 -3.74
CA THR A 33 1.88 -7.53 -3.94
C THR A 33 1.83 -8.59 -2.85
N LEU A 34 0.67 -8.78 -2.21
CA LEU A 34 0.41 -9.90 -1.30
C LEU A 34 -0.05 -11.13 -2.10
N ASP A 35 0.88 -12.04 -2.41
CA ASP A 35 0.58 -13.25 -3.18
C ASP A 35 0.03 -14.34 -2.25
N GLY A 36 -1.25 -14.64 -2.38
CA GLY A 36 -1.94 -15.61 -1.54
C GLY A 36 -3.27 -15.09 -0.99
N ALA A 37 -3.77 -15.77 0.05
CA ALA A 37 -5.00 -15.43 0.73
C ALA A 37 -4.79 -15.47 2.24
N GLY A 38 -5.56 -14.69 2.98
CA GLY A 38 -5.51 -14.62 4.44
C GLY A 38 -4.32 -13.81 4.97
N HIS A 39 -3.63 -13.05 4.13
CA HIS A 39 -2.55 -12.18 4.58
C HIS A 39 -3.13 -10.97 5.31
N SER A 40 -2.50 -10.59 6.41
CA SER A 40 -2.85 -9.39 7.19
C SER A 40 -1.60 -8.54 7.36
N LEU A 41 -1.34 -7.67 6.38
CA LEU A 41 -0.24 -6.72 6.43
C LEU A 41 -0.65 -5.53 7.31
N ASP A 42 -0.05 -5.46 8.50
CA ASP A 42 -0.21 -4.32 9.42
C ASP A 42 1.05 -3.45 9.37
N LEU A 43 0.95 -2.31 8.69
CA LEU A 43 2.01 -1.32 8.61
C LEU A 43 2.21 -0.58 9.94
N THR A 44 1.18 -0.53 10.80
CA THR A 44 1.27 0.19 12.07
C THR A 44 2.19 -0.49 13.09
N SER A 45 2.39 -1.80 12.93
CA SER A 45 3.30 -2.64 13.72
C SER A 45 4.56 -3.06 12.95
N THR A 46 4.60 -2.81 11.65
CA THR A 46 5.81 -2.99 10.82
C THR A 46 6.74 -1.81 11.03
N SER A 47 8.03 -2.05 11.28
CA SER A 47 9.00 -0.96 11.35
C SER A 47 9.07 -0.25 10.00
N ASN A 48 8.94 1.07 10.00
CA ASN A 48 8.92 1.93 8.80
C ASN A 48 10.24 1.88 8.00
N LEU A 49 11.28 1.20 8.53
CA LEU A 49 12.54 0.91 7.81
C LEU A 49 12.50 -0.40 7.02
N LYS A 50 11.45 -1.21 7.17
CA LYS A 50 11.33 -2.53 6.51
C LYS A 50 10.67 -2.46 5.14
N ILE A 51 9.87 -1.44 4.85
CA ILE A 51 9.20 -1.25 3.56
C ILE A 51 9.38 0.21 3.20
N THR A 52 10.09 0.49 2.11
CA THR A 52 10.39 1.86 1.65
C THR A 52 10.30 1.96 0.14
N SER A 53 10.04 3.16 -0.37
CA SER A 53 9.87 3.47 -1.80
C SER A 53 8.89 2.51 -2.47
N ILE A 54 7.64 2.48 -1.99
CA ILE A 54 6.54 1.70 -2.55
C ILE A 54 5.36 2.65 -2.81
N GLU A 55 4.89 2.69 -4.05
CA GLU A 55 3.83 3.59 -4.52
C GLU A 55 2.47 2.92 -4.52
N LYS A 56 2.46 1.59 -4.62
CA LYS A 56 1.26 0.78 -4.65
C LYS A 56 1.41 -0.45 -3.78
N ILE A 57 0.35 -0.75 -3.03
CA ILE A 57 0.17 -2.06 -2.39
C ILE A 57 -0.99 -2.76 -3.10
N ASP A 58 -0.73 -3.94 -3.65
CA ASP A 58 -1.72 -4.80 -4.27
C ASP A 58 -2.07 -5.93 -3.29
N ILE A 59 -3.32 -5.94 -2.82
CA ILE A 59 -3.83 -6.97 -1.91
C ILE A 59 -4.79 -7.95 -2.60
N THR A 60 -4.93 -7.91 -3.92
CA THR A 60 -5.90 -8.73 -4.68
C THR A 60 -5.70 -10.25 -4.50
N GLY A 61 -4.44 -10.70 -4.39
CA GLY A 61 -4.07 -12.08 -4.06
C GLY A 61 -4.89 -13.19 -4.74
N SER A 62 -4.99 -14.35 -4.07
CA SER A 62 -5.87 -15.45 -4.47
C SER A 62 -7.12 -15.57 -3.59
N GLY A 63 -7.31 -14.62 -2.68
CA GLY A 63 -8.46 -14.46 -1.81
C GLY A 63 -8.21 -13.41 -0.73
N ALA A 64 -9.18 -13.22 0.15
CA ALA A 64 -9.25 -12.15 1.14
C ALA A 64 -7.93 -11.86 1.87
N ASN A 65 -7.44 -10.63 1.68
CA ASN A 65 -6.30 -10.07 2.39
C ASN A 65 -6.73 -8.78 3.12
N THR A 66 -5.90 -8.35 4.08
CA THR A 66 -6.14 -7.16 4.88
C THR A 66 -4.90 -6.27 4.92
N LEU A 67 -5.10 -4.98 4.66
CA LEU A 67 -4.10 -3.94 4.88
C LEU A 67 -4.54 -3.01 6.02
N THR A 68 -3.70 -2.90 7.04
CA THR A 68 -3.86 -1.93 8.14
C THR A 68 -2.76 -0.88 8.07
N LEU A 69 -3.12 0.41 8.11
CA LEU A 69 -2.17 1.52 8.06
C LEU A 69 -2.66 2.77 8.81
N LYS A 70 -1.75 3.72 9.01
CA LYS A 70 -2.05 5.09 9.49
C LYS A 70 -1.40 6.13 8.58
N LEU A 71 -1.65 7.42 8.85
CA LEU A 71 -1.10 8.53 8.04
C LEU A 71 0.41 8.45 7.90
N ALA A 72 1.12 8.21 9.02
CA ALA A 72 2.58 8.19 9.03
C ALA A 72 3.15 7.08 8.13
N ASP A 73 2.45 5.96 8.00
CA ASP A 73 2.91 4.85 7.16
C ASP A 73 2.89 5.28 5.68
N VAL A 74 1.87 6.01 5.21
CA VAL A 74 1.84 6.55 3.83
C VAL A 74 3.02 7.50 3.59
N LEU A 75 3.34 8.36 4.56
CA LEU A 75 4.44 9.32 4.44
C LEU A 75 5.81 8.65 4.44
N ASP A 76 5.94 7.50 5.10
CA ASP A 76 7.22 6.82 5.28
C ASP A 76 7.50 5.77 4.20
N ILE A 77 6.46 5.13 3.64
CA ILE A 77 6.66 4.06 2.66
C ILE A 77 6.70 4.54 1.21
N SER A 78 5.97 5.60 0.84
CA SER A 78 5.95 6.10 -0.54
C SER A 78 6.74 7.39 -0.68
N ASP A 79 7.41 7.56 -1.81
CA ASP A 79 8.07 8.82 -2.18
C ASP A 79 7.35 9.58 -3.30
N THR A 80 6.25 9.03 -3.84
CA THR A 80 5.49 9.68 -4.90
C THR A 80 4.67 10.85 -4.39
N ILE A 81 4.90 12.01 -5.00
CA ILE A 81 4.13 13.23 -4.75
C ILE A 81 3.09 13.44 -5.84
N SER A 82 1.83 13.62 -5.43
CA SER A 82 0.78 14.07 -6.33
C SER A 82 -0.13 15.08 -5.64
N SER A 83 -0.50 16.14 -6.37
CA SER A 83 -1.25 17.28 -5.80
C SER A 83 -0.63 17.81 -4.50
N SER A 84 0.70 17.86 -4.45
CA SER A 84 1.51 18.30 -3.29
C SER A 84 1.35 17.43 -2.03
N LYS A 85 0.94 16.16 -2.18
CA LYS A 85 0.82 15.18 -1.10
C LYS A 85 1.57 13.90 -1.45
N THR A 86 2.17 13.24 -0.46
CA THR A 86 2.67 11.87 -0.61
C THR A 86 1.49 10.94 -0.86
N ARG A 87 1.56 10.13 -1.91
CA ARG A 87 0.46 9.27 -2.33
C ARG A 87 0.81 7.80 -2.20
N LEU A 88 -0.10 7.02 -1.63
CA LEU A 88 -0.12 5.56 -1.77
C LEU A 88 -1.39 5.10 -2.50
N LEU A 89 -1.26 4.15 -3.43
CA LEU A 89 -2.38 3.43 -4.04
C LEU A 89 -2.56 2.06 -3.38
N VAL A 90 -3.81 1.63 -3.25
CA VAL A 90 -4.17 0.29 -2.77
C VAL A 90 -5.13 -0.35 -3.75
N ASP A 91 -4.67 -1.41 -4.41
CA ASP A 91 -5.47 -2.26 -5.31
C ASP A 91 -6.02 -3.44 -4.50
N GLY A 92 -7.26 -3.84 -4.74
CA GLY A 92 -7.88 -4.97 -4.04
C GLY A 92 -9.26 -5.30 -4.59
N GLY A 93 -9.81 -6.45 -4.18
CA GLY A 93 -11.09 -6.99 -4.61
C GLY A 93 -12.17 -7.02 -3.53
N ALA A 94 -13.34 -7.55 -3.90
CA ALA A 94 -14.55 -7.51 -3.08
C ALA A 94 -14.47 -8.29 -1.76
N ASP A 95 -13.47 -9.15 -1.59
CA ASP A 95 -13.20 -9.92 -0.38
C ASP A 95 -12.10 -9.31 0.50
N ASP A 96 -11.44 -8.25 0.04
CA ASP A 96 -10.36 -7.58 0.75
C ASP A 96 -10.85 -6.53 1.75
N THR A 97 -9.97 -6.20 2.69
CA THR A 97 -10.22 -5.18 3.72
C THR A 97 -9.08 -4.18 3.82
N VAL A 98 -9.42 -2.90 3.87
CA VAL A 98 -8.49 -1.83 4.25
C VAL A 98 -8.97 -1.15 5.52
N VAL A 99 -8.07 -1.04 6.49
CA VAL A 99 -8.26 -0.26 7.72
C VAL A 99 -7.23 0.86 7.75
N ALA A 100 -7.70 2.09 7.67
CA ALA A 100 -6.85 3.28 7.79
C ALA A 100 -7.27 4.09 9.02
N SER A 101 -6.41 4.12 10.03
CA SER A 101 -6.60 4.91 11.24
C SER A 101 -6.05 6.34 11.08
N ASP A 102 -6.61 7.29 11.84
CA ASP A 102 -6.25 8.70 12.03
C ASP A 102 -7.45 9.64 11.79
N SER A 103 -7.31 10.64 10.91
CA SER A 103 -8.36 11.60 10.59
C SER A 103 -8.37 11.82 9.09
N TRP A 104 -8.73 10.75 8.37
CA TRP A 104 -8.81 10.76 6.91
C TRP A 104 -10.08 11.47 6.46
N THR A 105 -9.92 12.46 5.58
CA THR A 105 -11.04 13.15 4.94
C THR A 105 -11.30 12.51 3.58
N ALA A 106 -12.50 11.95 3.41
CA ALA A 106 -12.96 11.44 2.12
C ALA A 106 -13.13 12.57 1.09
N GLY A 107 -12.65 12.32 -0.12
CA GLY A 107 -12.75 13.20 -1.28
C GLY A 107 -13.64 12.62 -2.37
N SER A 108 -13.35 13.00 -3.62
CA SER A 108 -13.97 12.40 -4.81
C SER A 108 -13.30 11.08 -5.17
N THR A 109 -13.79 10.43 -6.23
CA THR A 109 -13.08 9.35 -6.89
C THR A 109 -12.13 9.87 -7.98
N THR A 110 -11.19 9.04 -8.40
CA THR A 110 -10.36 9.26 -9.60
C THR A 110 -10.05 7.93 -10.29
N THR A 111 -9.74 7.98 -11.58
CA THR A 111 -9.27 6.81 -12.33
C THR A 111 -7.76 6.86 -12.50
N VAL A 112 -7.07 5.77 -12.20
CA VAL A 112 -5.65 5.56 -12.46
C VAL A 112 -5.50 4.23 -13.19
N ASN A 113 -4.90 4.23 -14.39
CA ASN A 113 -4.68 3.03 -15.20
C ASN A 113 -5.91 2.12 -15.39
N SER A 114 -7.09 2.73 -15.54
CA SER A 114 -8.41 2.06 -15.70
C SER A 114 -9.08 1.55 -14.42
N ASN A 115 -8.41 1.60 -13.27
CA ASN A 115 -9.02 1.32 -11.97
C ASN A 115 -9.57 2.61 -11.36
N THR A 116 -10.68 2.52 -10.63
CA THR A 116 -11.32 3.67 -9.97
C THR A 116 -11.02 3.60 -8.47
N TYR A 117 -10.60 4.72 -7.89
CA TYR A 117 -10.19 4.80 -6.48
C TYR A 117 -11.00 5.86 -5.75
N ASN A 118 -11.37 5.57 -4.51
CA ASN A 118 -11.75 6.56 -3.52
C ASN A 118 -10.52 7.35 -3.07
N ILE A 119 -10.57 8.69 -3.07
CA ILE A 119 -9.49 9.52 -2.56
C ILE A 119 -9.73 9.84 -1.09
N TYR A 120 -8.74 9.59 -0.25
CA TYR A 120 -8.68 10.03 1.14
C TYR A 120 -7.47 10.92 1.34
N THR A 121 -7.60 11.96 2.17
CA THR A 121 -6.48 12.85 2.50
C THR A 121 -6.37 13.10 3.99
N SER A 122 -5.15 13.19 4.49
CA SER A 122 -4.90 13.59 5.87
C SER A 122 -3.51 14.23 5.96
N GLY A 123 -3.43 15.47 6.46
CA GLY A 123 -2.18 16.24 6.45
C GLY A 123 -1.55 16.30 5.05
N ASN A 124 -0.30 15.85 4.95
CA ASN A 124 0.46 15.76 3.68
C ASN A 124 0.29 14.42 2.94
N ALA A 125 -0.55 13.51 3.44
CA ALA A 125 -0.79 12.21 2.82
C ALA A 125 -2.06 12.20 1.96
N GLN A 126 -2.03 11.41 0.89
CA GLN A 126 -3.14 11.05 0.03
C GLN A 126 -3.16 9.52 -0.11
N LEU A 127 -4.30 8.89 0.21
CA LEU A 127 -4.50 7.45 0.07
C LEU A 127 -5.58 7.23 -0.98
N LEU A 128 -5.27 6.46 -2.02
CA LEU A 128 -6.21 6.05 -3.05
C LEU A 128 -6.53 4.57 -2.83
N ILE A 129 -7.78 4.26 -2.51
CA ILE A 129 -8.23 2.89 -2.24
C ILE A 129 -9.16 2.47 -3.36
N ASP A 130 -8.90 1.33 -4.00
CA ASP A 130 -9.75 0.80 -5.06
C ASP A 130 -11.21 0.73 -4.61
N THR A 131 -12.13 1.16 -5.47
CA THR A 131 -13.56 1.11 -5.20
C THR A 131 -14.11 -0.31 -5.10
N ASP A 132 -13.38 -1.29 -5.63
CA ASP A 132 -13.78 -2.70 -5.61
C ASP A 132 -13.47 -3.40 -4.29
N ILE A 133 -12.69 -2.76 -3.38
CA ILE A 133 -12.39 -3.31 -2.05
C ILE A 133 -13.66 -3.41 -1.20
N GLY A 134 -13.96 -4.63 -0.73
CA GLY A 134 -15.21 -4.96 -0.05
C GLY A 134 -15.44 -4.23 1.27
N THR A 135 -14.40 -4.10 2.10
CA THR A 135 -14.49 -3.38 3.38
C THR A 135 -13.43 -2.28 3.48
N GLN A 136 -13.88 -1.03 3.62
CA GLN A 136 -13.01 0.13 3.84
C GLN A 136 -13.39 0.80 5.16
N THR A 137 -12.57 0.64 6.20
CA THR A 137 -12.75 1.33 7.49
C THR A 137 -11.75 2.47 7.59
N ILE A 138 -12.20 3.68 7.24
CA ILE A 138 -11.34 4.86 7.11
C ILE A 138 -11.83 5.92 8.09
N THR A 139 -11.02 6.17 9.13
CA THR A 139 -11.35 7.08 10.24
C THR A 139 -10.46 8.31 10.26
#